data_AF-A0A427R2J5-F1
#
_entry.id   AF-A0A427R2J5-F1
#
_cell.length_a   1.000
_cell.length_b   1.000
_cell.length_c   1.000
_cell.angle_alpha   90.00
_cell.angle_beta   90.00
_cell.angle_gamma   90.00
#
_symmetry.space_group_name_H-M   'P 1'
#
loop_
_entity.id
_entity.type
_entity.pdbx_description
1 polymer ?
#
loop_
_entity_poly.entity_id
_entity_poly.type
_entity_poly.pdbx_seq_one_letter_code
_entity_poly.pdbx_strand_id
1 'polypeptide(L)'
;MNFLKQVTLNYKHLQATSLFAAHREVRFYLMGVLVKDGVMAATNGHCALICDAPEVKDLEVIIPIEIVKSFIKKVGNNPKVKTITLSQIDDEFWLLDYENGMFEFFRPIDGKFPDISRVDIPKPTEPPKEFVQWNLEYVGQFMKCSKILNCRFPLFYPSGATTSTYVEFVDGVHGLLMPLRV
;
A
#
# COMPACT_ATOMS: atom_id res chain seq x y z
N MET A 1 -2.37 -22.42 -18.95
CA MET A 1 -3.30 -22.17 -17.82
C MET A 1 -4.05 -20.90 -18.17
N ASN A 2 -5.37 -20.91 -18.16
CA ASN A 2 -6.16 -19.71 -18.47
C ASN A 2 -6.51 -19.03 -17.14
N PHE A 3 -6.19 -17.74 -17.01
CA PHE A 3 -6.53 -16.94 -15.83
C PHE A 3 -7.86 -16.21 -16.07
N LEU A 4 -8.69 -16.07 -15.04
CA LEU A 4 -9.97 -15.37 -15.12
C LEU A 4 -9.78 -13.85 -15.25
N LYS A 5 -8.79 -13.32 -14.52
CA LYS A 5 -8.37 -11.91 -14.55
C LYS A 5 -6.86 -11.83 -14.41
N GLN A 6 -6.28 -10.80 -14.99
CA GLN A 6 -4.85 -10.54 -14.88
C GLN A 6 -4.57 -9.04 -14.94
N VAL A 7 -3.74 -8.55 -14.02
CA VAL A 7 -3.29 -7.15 -13.99
C VAL A 7 -1.80 -7.08 -13.71
N THR A 8 -1.13 -6.08 -14.28
CA THR A 8 0.27 -5.77 -13.98
C THR A 8 0.32 -4.76 -12.83
N LEU A 9 1.24 -4.98 -11.90
CA LEU A 9 1.45 -4.10 -10.76
C LEU A 9 2.92 -3.68 -10.69
N ASN A 10 3.18 -2.51 -10.10
CA ASN A 10 4.53 -2.09 -9.79
C ASN A 10 5.03 -2.80 -8.52
N TYR A 11 6.16 -3.50 -8.62
CA TYR A 11 6.75 -4.26 -7.51
C TYR A 11 7.12 -3.39 -6.32
N LYS A 12 7.70 -2.20 -6.57
CA LYS A 12 8.07 -1.28 -5.49
C LYS A 12 6.83 -0.70 -4.80
N HIS A 13 5.71 -0.54 -5.51
CA HIS A 13 4.45 -0.13 -4.88
C HIS A 13 3.93 -1.22 -3.94
N LEU A 14 4.00 -2.49 -4.35
CA LEU A 14 3.64 -3.63 -3.47
C LEU A 14 4.55 -3.69 -2.25
N GLN A 15 5.86 -3.55 -2.46
CA GLN A 15 6.83 -3.55 -1.38
C GLN A 15 6.60 -2.39 -0.40
N ALA A 16 6.35 -1.19 -0.91
CA ALA A 16 6.14 0.00 -0.10
C ALA A 16 4.82 -0.09 0.70
N THR A 17 3.71 -0.47 0.05
CA THR A 17 2.40 -0.61 0.71
C THR A 17 2.42 -1.69 1.79
N SER A 18 3.21 -2.76 1.62
CA SER A 18 3.35 -3.81 2.65
C SER A 18 3.78 -3.28 4.02
N LEU A 19 4.51 -2.16 4.08
CA LEU A 19 4.92 -1.54 5.34
C LEU A 19 3.73 -1.01 6.16
N PHE A 20 2.60 -0.72 5.50
CA PHE A 20 1.45 -0.03 6.08
C PHE A 20 0.30 -0.97 6.45
N ALA A 21 0.37 -2.25 6.10
CA ALA A 21 -0.62 -3.23 6.52
C ALA A 21 -0.54 -3.48 8.04
N ALA A 22 -1.68 -3.76 8.66
CA ALA A 22 -1.75 -4.08 10.08
C ALA A 22 -1.11 -5.45 10.40
N HIS A 23 -0.74 -5.66 11.66
CA HIS A 23 -0.24 -6.93 12.18
C HIS A 23 -0.99 -7.32 13.45
N ARG A 24 -1.46 -8.58 13.52
CA ARG A 24 -2.25 -9.12 14.65
C ARG A 24 -3.47 -8.25 14.98
N GLU A 25 -4.26 -7.98 13.95
CA GLU A 25 -5.48 -7.15 14.03
C GLU A 25 -6.75 -8.03 14.00
N VAL A 26 -7.72 -7.74 14.87
CA VAL A 26 -9.11 -8.22 14.80
C VAL A 26 -9.82 -7.84 13.49
N ARG A 27 -9.56 -6.63 12.95
CA ARG A 27 -9.97 -6.17 11.63
C ARG A 27 -9.05 -6.79 10.59
N PHE A 28 -9.19 -8.09 10.39
CA PHE A 28 -8.27 -8.90 9.60
C PHE A 28 -8.13 -8.43 8.14
N TYR A 29 -9.12 -7.74 7.58
CA TYR A 29 -9.05 -7.08 6.26
C TYR A 29 -7.98 -5.97 6.17
N LEU A 30 -7.47 -5.45 7.30
CA LEU A 30 -6.33 -4.54 7.33
C LEU A 30 -4.97 -5.26 7.28
N MET A 31 -4.94 -6.58 7.44
CA MET A 31 -3.71 -7.39 7.42
C MET A 31 -3.32 -7.79 5.99
N GLY A 32 -3.49 -6.87 5.03
CA GLY A 32 -3.19 -7.10 3.63
C GLY A 32 -2.99 -5.82 2.85
N VAL A 33 -2.68 -6.00 1.57
CA VAL A 33 -2.59 -4.92 0.58
C VAL A 33 -3.83 -5.00 -0.31
N LEU A 34 -4.60 -3.92 -0.35
CA LEU A 34 -5.71 -3.75 -1.27
C LEU A 34 -5.16 -3.43 -2.67
N VAL A 35 -5.67 -4.13 -3.67
CA VAL A 35 -5.54 -3.78 -5.09
C VAL A 35 -6.95 -3.61 -5.62
N LYS A 36 -7.31 -2.37 -5.97
CA LYS A 36 -8.66 -2.03 -6.40
C LYS A 36 -8.71 -0.82 -7.32
N ASP A 37 -9.47 -0.90 -8.41
CA ASP A 37 -9.91 0.24 -9.23
C ASP A 37 -8.88 1.37 -9.40
N GLY A 38 -7.71 1.05 -9.95
CA GLY A 38 -6.67 2.03 -10.23
C GLY A 38 -5.73 2.32 -9.06
N VAL A 39 -5.90 1.70 -7.89
CA VAL A 39 -5.07 1.93 -6.71
C VAL A 39 -4.54 0.65 -6.06
N MET A 40 -3.38 0.78 -5.44
CA MET A 40 -2.84 -0.18 -4.49
C MET A 40 -2.64 0.53 -3.15
N ALA A 41 -3.21 -0.01 -2.07
CA ALA A 41 -3.20 0.67 -0.79
C ALA A 41 -3.09 -0.29 0.39
N ALA A 42 -2.57 0.21 1.51
CA ALA A 42 -2.59 -0.49 2.78
C ALA A 42 -2.68 0.52 3.93
N THR A 43 -3.29 0.10 5.04
CA THR A 43 -3.39 0.92 6.24
C THR A 43 -3.43 0.08 7.50
N ASN A 44 -2.90 0.64 8.60
CA ASN A 44 -2.98 0.08 9.94
C ASN A 44 -3.93 0.89 10.84
N GLY A 45 -4.71 1.82 10.26
CA GLY A 45 -5.63 2.71 10.96
C GLY A 45 -4.99 3.99 11.52
N HIS A 46 -3.65 4.08 11.56
CA HIS A 46 -2.92 5.28 11.99
C HIS A 46 -2.15 5.94 10.85
N CYS A 47 -1.69 5.14 9.89
CA CYS A 47 -1.15 5.61 8.65
C CYS A 47 -1.61 4.75 7.48
N ALA A 48 -1.54 5.31 6.28
CA ALA A 48 -1.83 4.62 5.04
C ALA A 48 -0.81 5.01 3.97
N LEU A 49 -0.64 4.13 2.98
CA LEU A 49 0.03 4.44 1.73
C LEU A 49 -0.94 4.12 0.59
N ILE A 50 -1.01 5.03 -0.37
CA ILE A 50 -1.81 4.95 -1.58
C ILE A 50 -0.85 5.10 -2.75
N CYS A 51 -0.87 4.11 -3.63
CA CYS A 51 -0.07 4.09 -4.85
C CYS A 51 -1.01 3.95 -6.04
N ASP A 52 -0.75 4.72 -7.09
CA ASP A 52 -1.44 4.57 -8.36
C ASP A 52 -1.10 3.22 -9.00
N ALA A 53 -2.14 2.60 -9.55
CA ALA A 53 -2.12 1.34 -10.27
C ALA A 53 -3.14 1.39 -11.44
N PRO A 54 -2.99 2.32 -12.41
CA PRO A 54 -4.02 2.64 -13.41
C PRO A 54 -4.42 1.49 -14.34
N GLU A 55 -3.60 0.43 -14.41
CA GLU A 55 -3.89 -0.80 -15.15
C GLU A 55 -4.92 -1.70 -14.45
N VAL A 56 -5.17 -1.46 -13.16
CA VAL A 56 -6.15 -2.20 -12.36
C VAL A 56 -7.54 -1.67 -12.64
N LYS A 57 -8.40 -2.48 -13.27
CA LYS A 57 -9.80 -2.15 -13.56
C LYS A 57 -10.70 -3.31 -13.19
N ASP A 58 -11.90 -2.99 -12.68
CA ASP A 58 -12.94 -3.96 -12.33
C ASP A 58 -12.42 -5.12 -11.46
N LEU A 59 -11.53 -4.78 -10.52
CA LEU A 59 -10.83 -5.71 -9.65
C LEU A 59 -10.87 -5.18 -8.23
N GLU A 60 -11.15 -6.05 -7.27
CA GLU A 60 -10.97 -5.79 -5.85
C GLU A 60 -10.41 -7.07 -5.21
N VAL A 61 -9.21 -6.97 -4.65
CA VAL A 61 -8.55 -8.10 -3.99
C VAL A 61 -7.67 -7.60 -2.86
N ILE A 62 -7.72 -8.28 -1.72
CA ILE A 62 -6.85 -8.00 -0.57
C ILE A 62 -5.83 -9.13 -0.48
N ILE A 63 -4.58 -8.81 -0.84
CA ILE A 63 -3.47 -9.76 -0.80
C ILE A 63 -2.99 -9.87 0.66
N PRO A 64 -2.98 -11.07 1.28
CA PRO A 64 -2.52 -11.23 2.65
C PRO A 64 -1.08 -10.76 2.85
N ILE A 65 -0.80 -10.05 3.93
CA ILE A 65 0.52 -9.45 4.15
C ILE A 65 1.66 -10.48 4.23
N GLU A 66 1.39 -11.66 4.77
CA GLU A 66 2.40 -12.72 4.88
C GLU A 66 2.77 -13.30 3.50
N ILE A 67 1.83 -13.31 2.56
CA ILE A 67 2.08 -13.67 1.16
C ILE A 67 2.96 -12.61 0.51
N VAL A 68 2.63 -11.33 0.68
CA VAL A 68 3.43 -10.22 0.14
C VAL A 68 4.85 -10.26 0.69
N LYS A 69 5.03 -10.46 2.01
CA LYS A 69 6.34 -10.59 2.66
C LYS A 69 7.13 -11.78 2.13
N SER A 70 6.50 -12.94 1.98
CA SER A 70 7.13 -14.14 1.44
C SER A 70 7.58 -13.93 -0.01
N PHE A 71 6.72 -13.33 -0.83
CA PHE A 71 7.03 -12.98 -2.21
C PHE A 71 8.19 -11.98 -2.32
N ILE A 72 8.19 -10.91 -1.53
CA ILE A 72 9.29 -9.93 -1.50
C ILE A 72 10.62 -10.59 -1.10
N LYS A 73 10.58 -11.56 -0.17
CA LYS A 73 11.76 -12.32 0.22
C LYS A 73 12.31 -13.19 -0.91
N LYS A 74 11.44 -13.76 -1.76
CA LYS A 74 11.82 -14.53 -2.95
C LYS A 74 12.42 -13.62 -4.03
N VAL A 75 11.75 -12.52 -4.36
CA VAL A 75 12.13 -11.60 -5.45
C VAL A 75 13.32 -10.70 -5.08
N GLY A 76 13.42 -10.29 -3.82
CA GLY A 76 14.48 -9.42 -3.31
C GLY A 76 14.18 -7.92 -3.46
N ASN A 77 15.07 -7.07 -2.94
CA ASN A 77 14.81 -5.62 -2.85
C ASN A 77 15.06 -4.83 -4.14
N ASN A 78 15.86 -5.38 -5.06
CA ASN A 78 16.26 -4.70 -6.30
C ASN A 78 16.07 -5.64 -7.50
N PRO A 79 14.82 -5.98 -7.85
CA PRO A 79 14.57 -6.81 -9.02
C PRO A 79 14.94 -6.06 -10.30
N LYS A 80 15.35 -6.83 -11.33
CA LYS A 80 15.66 -6.30 -12.66
C LYS A 80 14.40 -5.78 -13.35
N VAL A 81 13.32 -6.53 -13.27
CA VAL A 81 12.00 -6.16 -13.77
C VAL A 81 11.22 -5.49 -12.65
N LYS A 82 10.58 -4.36 -12.96
CA LYS A 82 9.90 -3.53 -11.95
C LYS A 82 8.43 -3.88 -11.78
N THR A 83 7.92 -4.78 -12.61
CA THR A 83 6.52 -5.18 -12.66
C THR A 83 6.35 -6.61 -12.19
N ILE A 84 5.16 -6.90 -11.66
CA ILE A 84 4.69 -8.22 -11.27
C ILE A 84 3.30 -8.44 -11.85
N THR A 85 2.90 -9.69 -11.97
CA THR A 85 1.59 -10.05 -12.48
C THR A 85 0.75 -10.60 -11.35
N LEU A 86 -0.44 -10.03 -11.17
CA LEU A 86 -1.46 -10.57 -10.28
C LEU A 86 -2.54 -11.23 -11.12
N SER A 87 -2.73 -12.54 -10.94
CA SER A 87 -3.67 -13.32 -11.74
C SER A 87 -4.69 -14.05 -10.86
N GLN A 88 -5.96 -14.01 -11.27
CA GLN A 88 -7.01 -14.83 -10.70
C GLN A 88 -6.99 -16.20 -11.38
N ILE A 89 -6.79 -17.26 -10.61
CA ILE A 89 -6.78 -18.64 -11.14
C ILE A 89 -8.21 -19.15 -11.25
N ASP A 90 -8.95 -19.02 -10.16
CA ASP A 90 -10.34 -19.43 -10.00
C ASP A 90 -11.03 -18.52 -8.97
N ASP A 91 -12.17 -18.94 -8.44
CA ASP A 91 -12.94 -18.16 -7.47
C ASP A 91 -12.27 -18.07 -6.08
N GLU A 92 -11.32 -18.95 -5.77
CA GLU A 92 -10.70 -19.07 -4.45
C GLU A 92 -9.21 -18.66 -4.46
N PHE A 93 -8.49 -18.95 -5.54
CA PHE A 93 -7.04 -18.83 -5.60
C PHE A 93 -6.55 -17.76 -6.57
N TRP A 94 -5.50 -17.08 -6.12
CA TRP A 94 -4.78 -16.06 -6.85
C TRP A 94 -3.29 -16.39 -6.89
N LEU A 95 -2.64 -15.86 -7.93
CA LEU A 95 -1.22 -15.98 -8.18
C LEU A 95 -0.59 -14.59 -8.20
N LEU A 96 0.42 -14.40 -7.36
CA LEU A 96 1.37 -13.30 -7.49
C LEU A 96 2.63 -13.84 -8.15
N ASP A 97 2.92 -13.38 -9.36
CA ASP A 97 4.00 -13.92 -10.19
C ASP A 97 5.03 -12.84 -10.55
N TYR A 98 6.29 -13.27 -10.53
CA TYR A 98 7.43 -12.53 -11.03
C TYR A 98 8.28 -13.47 -11.89
N GLU A 99 8.97 -12.91 -12.88
CA GLU A 99 9.77 -13.66 -13.84
C GLU A 99 10.75 -14.65 -13.16
N ASN A 100 11.15 -15.69 -13.90
CA ASN A 100 12.06 -16.75 -13.44
C ASN A 100 11.46 -17.67 -12.36
N GLY A 101 10.13 -17.87 -12.37
CA GLY A 101 9.46 -18.85 -11.52
C GLY A 101 9.35 -18.45 -10.06
N MET A 102 9.45 -17.15 -9.75
CA MET A 102 9.26 -16.62 -8.41
C MET A 102 7.81 -16.22 -8.21
N PHE A 103 7.04 -17.07 -7.52
CA PHE A 103 5.61 -16.82 -7.32
C PHE A 103 5.13 -17.15 -5.91
N GLU A 104 3.94 -16.66 -5.59
CA GLU A 104 3.12 -17.11 -4.47
C GLU A 104 1.69 -17.41 -4.92
N PHE A 105 1.15 -18.53 -4.43
CA PHE A 105 -0.26 -18.84 -4.49
C PHE A 105 -0.93 -18.42 -3.18
N PHE A 106 -2.12 -17.85 -3.26
CA PHE A 106 -2.84 -17.41 -2.07
C PHE A 106 -4.35 -17.39 -2.25
N ARG A 107 -5.05 -17.41 -1.11
CA ARG A 107 -6.46 -17.04 -1.02
C ARG A 107 -6.53 -15.58 -0.56
N PRO A 108 -7.32 -14.71 -1.21
CA PRO A 108 -7.51 -13.34 -0.76
C PRO A 108 -8.11 -13.30 0.64
N ILE A 109 -7.93 -12.16 1.32
CA ILE A 109 -8.67 -11.91 2.56
C ILE A 109 -10.12 -11.57 2.22
N ASP A 110 -11.06 -12.35 2.75
CA ASP A 110 -12.51 -12.10 2.61
C ASP A 110 -12.99 -11.08 3.64
N GLY A 111 -12.94 -9.79 3.29
CA GLY A 111 -13.46 -8.72 4.13
C GLY A 111 -13.54 -7.40 3.40
N LYS A 112 -14.31 -6.47 3.97
CA LYS A 112 -14.52 -5.15 3.37
C LYS A 112 -13.40 -4.19 3.79
N PHE A 113 -12.50 -3.90 2.86
CA PHE A 113 -11.48 -2.86 3.09
C PHE A 113 -12.15 -1.49 3.25
N PRO A 114 -11.59 -0.58 4.08
CA PRO A 114 -12.06 0.80 4.13
C PRO A 114 -12.05 1.45 2.74
N ASP A 115 -13.04 2.30 2.47
CA ASP A 115 -13.07 3.05 1.22
C ASP A 115 -11.93 4.07 1.19
N ILE A 116 -10.86 3.75 0.46
CA ILE A 116 -9.65 4.57 0.35
C ILE A 116 -9.98 5.97 -0.16
N SER A 117 -10.91 6.09 -1.12
CA SER A 117 -11.29 7.39 -1.70
C SER A 117 -11.88 8.35 -0.67
N ARG A 118 -12.46 7.83 0.42
CA ARG A 118 -13.06 8.63 1.49
C ARG A 118 -12.05 9.07 2.56
N VAL A 119 -10.93 8.36 2.69
CA VAL A 119 -9.87 8.71 3.64
C VAL A 119 -8.76 9.51 2.98
N ASP A 120 -8.63 9.38 1.66
CA ASP A 120 -7.70 10.18 0.88
C ASP A 120 -8.03 11.67 0.96
N ILE A 121 -7.00 12.49 0.94
CA ILE A 121 -7.10 13.94 1.05
C ILE A 121 -6.25 14.60 -0.04
N PRO A 122 -6.68 15.73 -0.58
CA PRO A 122 -5.83 16.51 -1.47
C PRO A 122 -4.61 17.02 -0.71
N LYS A 123 -3.49 17.17 -1.43
CA LYS A 123 -2.30 17.83 -0.91
C LYS A 123 -2.66 19.25 -0.41
N PRO A 124 -2.39 19.58 0.87
CA PRO A 124 -2.65 20.92 1.39
C PRO A 124 -1.83 21.98 0.68
N THR A 125 -2.42 23.15 0.47
CA THR A 125 -1.76 24.32 -0.13
C THR A 125 -1.29 25.34 0.91
N GLU A 126 -1.70 25.20 2.16
CA GLU A 126 -1.40 26.11 3.26
C GLU A 126 -0.96 25.33 4.50
N PRO A 127 -0.07 25.90 5.33
CA PRO A 127 0.32 25.29 6.60
C PRO A 127 -0.84 25.36 7.62
N PRO A 128 -0.85 24.46 8.62
CA PRO A 128 -1.85 24.49 9.68
C PRO A 128 -1.64 25.70 10.59
N LYS A 129 -2.71 26.16 11.24
CA LYS A 129 -2.66 27.27 12.22
C LYS A 129 -2.19 26.83 13.61
N GLU A 130 -2.03 25.52 13.80
CA GLU A 130 -1.69 24.89 15.07
C GLU A 130 -0.53 23.91 14.88
N PHE A 131 0.19 23.63 15.97
CA PHE A 131 1.24 22.62 15.93
C PHE A 131 0.64 21.23 15.79
N VAL A 132 1.16 20.48 14.83
CA VAL A 132 0.79 19.07 14.62
C VAL A 132 1.86 18.19 15.24
N GLN A 133 1.42 17.20 16.01
CA GLN A 133 2.29 16.22 16.65
C GLN A 133 2.04 14.85 16.03
N TRP A 134 3.09 14.05 15.93
CA TRP A 134 3.03 12.72 15.33
C TRP A 134 3.68 11.67 16.22
N ASN A 135 3.20 10.44 16.12
CA ASN A 135 3.97 9.30 16.59
C ASN A 135 5.19 9.10 15.67
N LEU A 136 6.39 9.23 16.23
CA LEU A 136 7.64 9.16 15.49
C LEU A 136 7.92 7.75 14.91
N GLU A 137 7.29 6.70 15.43
CA GLU A 137 7.38 5.35 14.84
C GLU A 137 6.79 5.33 13.43
N TYR A 138 5.62 5.96 13.24
CA TYR A 138 4.98 6.06 11.92
C TYR A 138 5.75 7.00 10.99
N VAL A 139 6.34 8.08 11.51
CA VAL A 139 7.29 8.90 10.73
C VAL A 139 8.45 8.03 10.23
N GLY A 140 9.04 7.20 11.11
CA GLY A 140 10.08 6.24 10.75
C GLY A 140 9.64 5.22 9.69
N GLN A 141 8.37 4.84 9.66
CA GLN A 141 7.80 3.98 8.63
C GLN A 141 7.78 4.65 7.25
N PHE A 142 7.38 5.92 7.16
CA PHE A 142 7.47 6.69 5.91
C PHE A 142 8.93 6.86 5.45
N MET A 143 9.89 7.02 6.37
CA MET A 143 11.32 7.04 6.03
C MET A 143 11.84 5.71 5.47
N LYS A 144 11.28 4.57 5.90
CA LYS A 144 11.57 3.26 5.28
C LYS A 144 10.96 3.17 3.89
N CYS A 145 9.74 3.67 3.73
CA CYS A 145 9.04 3.74 2.45
C CYS A 145 9.82 4.56 1.41
N SER A 146 10.40 5.71 1.79
CA SER A 146 11.17 6.53 0.83
C SER A 146 12.37 5.80 0.25
N LYS A 147 13.05 4.95 1.05
CA LYS A 147 14.14 4.10 0.58
C LYS A 147 13.68 3.09 -0.46
N ILE A 148 12.51 2.45 -0.25
CA ILE A 148 11.94 1.51 -1.22
C ILE A 148 11.63 2.23 -2.54
N LEU A 149 11.02 3.41 -2.45
CA LEU A 149 10.61 4.21 -3.61
C LEU A 149 11.77 4.98 -4.27
N ASN A 150 13.00 4.88 -3.75
CA ASN A 150 14.15 5.69 -4.17
C ASN A 150 13.91 7.21 -4.10
N CYS A 151 13.07 7.64 -3.17
CA CYS A 151 12.85 9.05 -2.86
C CYS A 151 13.85 9.50 -1.78
N ARG A 152 14.40 10.72 -1.91
CA ARG A 152 15.39 11.25 -0.97
C ARG A 152 14.81 11.35 0.44
N PHE A 153 13.70 12.08 0.58
CA PHE A 153 12.97 12.25 1.84
C PHE A 153 11.46 12.42 1.54
N PRO A 154 10.57 11.79 2.33
CA PRO A 154 9.15 12.10 2.25
C PRO A 154 8.89 13.53 2.74
N LEU A 155 7.95 14.22 2.12
CA LEU A 155 7.54 15.57 2.50
C LEU A 155 6.19 15.52 3.20
N PHE A 156 6.12 16.06 4.42
CA PHE A 156 4.92 16.04 5.26
C PHE A 156 4.21 17.39 5.14
N TYR A 157 2.95 17.35 4.72
CA TYR A 157 2.06 18.50 4.58
C TYR A 157 0.89 18.34 5.55
N PRO A 158 1.02 18.83 6.80
CA PRO A 158 -0.06 18.77 7.78
C PRO A 158 -1.19 19.73 7.43
N SER A 159 -2.42 19.35 7.78
CA SER A 159 -3.61 20.19 7.60
C SER A 159 -4.21 20.71 8.91
N GLY A 160 -3.82 20.10 10.05
CA GLY A 160 -4.36 20.40 11.38
C GLY A 160 -4.08 19.26 12.36
N ALA A 161 -4.32 19.49 13.66
CA ALA A 161 -4.05 18.53 14.74
C ALA A 161 -5.06 17.39 14.81
N THR A 162 -6.20 17.49 14.12
CA THR A 162 -7.25 16.45 14.10
C THR A 162 -7.46 15.81 12.73
N THR A 163 -6.76 16.31 11.71
CA THR A 163 -6.87 15.90 10.30
C THR A 163 -5.61 15.20 9.85
N SER A 164 -5.74 14.22 8.95
CA SER A 164 -4.59 13.52 8.38
C SER A 164 -3.57 14.48 7.76
N THR A 165 -2.29 14.17 7.95
CA THR A 165 -1.15 14.79 7.27
C THR A 165 -0.94 14.07 5.94
N TYR A 166 -0.87 14.82 4.84
CA TYR A 166 -0.50 14.28 3.53
C TYR A 166 1.01 14.09 3.47
N VAL A 167 1.47 12.92 3.01
CA VAL A 167 2.89 12.57 2.91
C VAL A 167 3.24 12.30 1.45
N GLU A 168 4.02 13.18 0.83
CA GLU A 168 4.42 13.07 -0.56
C GLU A 168 5.72 12.27 -0.72
N PHE A 169 5.79 11.45 -1.77
CA PHE A 169 6.99 10.68 -2.11
C PHE A 169 7.49 10.97 -3.53
N VAL A 170 6.76 10.46 -4.52
CA VAL A 170 6.99 10.54 -5.96
C VAL A 170 5.63 10.64 -6.64
N ASP A 171 5.60 10.99 -7.92
CA ASP A 171 4.34 11.07 -8.66
C ASP A 171 3.55 9.77 -8.58
N GLY A 172 2.27 9.89 -8.25
CA GLY A 172 1.34 8.77 -8.08
C GLY A 172 1.56 7.94 -6.81
N VAL A 173 2.35 8.41 -5.84
CA VAL A 173 2.48 7.74 -4.53
C VAL A 173 2.48 8.76 -3.39
N HIS A 174 1.49 8.62 -2.51
CA HIS A 174 1.37 9.42 -1.31
C HIS A 174 0.88 8.61 -0.13
N GLY A 175 1.05 9.17 1.05
CA GLY A 175 0.64 8.57 2.31
C GLY A 175 -0.21 9.51 3.14
N LEU A 176 -0.84 8.92 4.14
CA LEU A 176 -1.66 9.60 5.12
C LEU A 176 -1.14 9.27 6.51
N LEU A 177 -0.90 10.28 7.34
CA LEU A 177 -0.48 10.11 8.73
C LEU A 177 -1.46 10.79 9.66
N MET A 178 -2.07 10.03 10.55
CA MET A 178 -2.89 10.57 11.63
C MET A 178 -2.00 11.31 12.64
N PRO A 179 -2.34 12.56 13.00
CA PRO A 179 -1.74 13.22 14.15
C PRO A 179 -2.02 12.48 15.47
N LEU A 180 -1.17 12.73 16.47
CA LEU A 180 -1.50 12.38 17.85
C LEU A 180 -2.69 13.20 18.31
N ARG A 181 -3.67 12.53 18.89
CA ARG A 181 -4.79 13.17 19.58
C ARG A 181 -4.40 13.27 21.06
N VAL A 182 -4.01 14.45 21.49
CA VAL A 182 -3.72 14.82 22.88
C VAL A 182 -4.86 15.62 23.46
#